data_AF-A0A8J7UCR4-F1
#
_entry.id   AF-A0A8J7UCR4-F1
#
_cell.length_a   1.000
_cell.length_b   1.000
_cell.length_c   1.000
_cell.angle_alpha   90.00
_cell.angle_beta   90.00
_cell.angle_gamma   90.00
#
_symmetry.space_group_name_H-M   'P 1'
#
loop_
_entity.id
_entity.type
_entity.pdbx_description
1 polymer ?
#
loop_
_entity_poly.entity_id
_entity_poly.type
_entity_poly.pdbx_seq_one_letter_code
_entity_poly.pdbx_strand_id
1 'polypeptide(L)'
;MNTHTLSPRRDKDFLEACQRHAGWRNNATQAAIETATFSQAPRYYVDVDYAYRRIIDMRKSGKTPTRRMSRRLWTEIFNKVAVKVATSPGITLLDAVTEVISREKASAFFITPGYAVKIARGYNRYRRNTPR
;
A
#
# COMPACT_ATOMS: atom_id res chain seq x y z
N MET A 1 -10.04 16.23 4.82
CA MET A 1 -9.04 15.24 5.27
C MET A 1 -8.27 14.76 4.04
N ASN A 2 -7.01 15.17 3.90
CA ASN A 2 -6.21 14.88 2.72
C ASN A 2 -5.77 13.42 2.71
N THR A 3 -6.35 12.62 1.81
CA THR A 3 -6.01 11.22 1.53
C THR A 3 -4.59 11.02 0.98
N HIS A 4 -3.75 12.06 0.95
CA HIS A 4 -2.53 12.16 0.16
C HIS A 4 -1.22 12.14 0.97
N THR A 5 -1.27 12.16 2.30
CA THR A 5 -0.08 12.40 3.14
C THR A 5 1.00 11.30 3.04
N LEU A 6 0.65 10.09 2.59
CA LEU A 6 1.58 8.97 2.47
C LEU A 6 1.99 8.63 1.03
N SER A 7 1.50 9.39 0.04
CA SER A 7 1.79 9.13 -1.39
C SER A 7 3.28 9.23 -1.73
N PRO A 8 4.04 10.26 -1.28
CA PRO A 8 5.45 10.38 -1.65
C PRO A 8 6.31 9.22 -1.13
N ARG A 9 6.03 8.74 0.09
CA ARG A 9 6.76 7.62 0.70
C ARG A 9 6.45 6.29 0.01
N ARG A 10 5.16 6.05 -0.30
CA ARG A 10 4.75 4.89 -1.10
C ARG A 10 5.44 4.87 -2.45
N ASP A 11 5.46 6.01 -3.13
CA ASP A 11 6.01 6.11 -4.48
C ASP A 11 7.53 5.86 -4.46
N LYS A 12 8.24 6.33 -3.43
CA LYS A 12 9.65 6.00 -3.19
C LYS A 12 9.85 4.50 -2.99
N ASP A 13 9.16 3.90 -2.02
CA ASP A 13 9.32 2.48 -1.68
C ASP A 13 8.92 1.57 -2.87
N PHE A 14 7.93 2.00 -3.68
CA PHE A 14 7.54 1.34 -4.92
C PHE A 14 8.63 1.43 -5.99
N LEU A 15 9.25 2.60 -6.16
CA LEU A 15 10.38 2.77 -7.09
C LEU A 15 11.58 1.93 -6.67
N GLU A 16 11.87 1.83 -5.38
CA GLU A 16 12.92 0.93 -4.88
C GLU A 16 12.60 -0.53 -5.21
N ALA A 17 11.34 -0.96 -5.07
CA ALA A 17 10.91 -2.30 -5.46
C ALA A 17 11.07 -2.53 -6.98
N CYS A 18 10.68 -1.56 -7.81
CA CYS A 18 10.91 -1.60 -9.26
C CYS A 18 12.41 -1.71 -9.60
N GLN A 19 13.27 -0.95 -8.92
CA GLN A 19 14.71 -0.91 -9.17
C GLN A 19 15.44 -2.21 -8.84
N ARG A 20 14.92 -3.01 -7.90
CA ARG A 20 15.46 -4.33 -7.57
C ARG A 20 15.19 -5.37 -8.68
N HIS A 21 14.25 -5.11 -9.58
CA HIS A 21 13.95 -6.03 -10.68
C HIS A 21 15.03 -5.95 -11.77
N ALA A 22 15.56 -7.11 -12.20
CA ALA A 22 16.64 -7.18 -13.20
C ALA A 22 16.31 -6.44 -14.51
N GLY A 23 15.05 -6.47 -14.92
CA GLY A 23 14.56 -5.77 -16.13
C GLY A 23 14.52 -4.25 -16.04
N TRP A 24 14.71 -3.65 -14.85
CA TRP A 24 14.59 -2.19 -14.67
C TRP A 24 15.64 -1.40 -15.47
N ARG A 25 16.84 -1.95 -15.65
CA ARG A 25 17.93 -1.30 -16.41
C ARG A 25 17.85 -1.55 -17.92
N ASN A 26 17.10 -2.56 -18.35
CA ASN A 26 17.13 -3.08 -19.72
C ASN A 26 15.88 -2.68 -20.55
N ASN A 27 15.29 -1.51 -20.29
CA ASN A 27 14.04 -1.03 -20.90
C ASN A 27 12.78 -1.88 -20.62
N ALA A 28 12.90 -3.04 -19.94
CA ALA A 28 11.79 -3.87 -19.48
C ALA A 28 11.09 -3.28 -18.22
N THR A 29 10.73 -2.00 -18.32
CA THR A 29 10.11 -1.21 -17.25
C THR A 29 8.74 -1.77 -16.89
N GLN A 30 7.99 -2.27 -17.88
CA GLN A 30 6.63 -2.79 -17.67
C GLN A 30 6.63 -4.04 -16.79
N ALA A 31 7.51 -5.01 -17.06
CA ALA A 31 7.65 -6.20 -16.24
C ALA A 31 8.07 -5.83 -14.80
N ALA A 32 9.03 -4.91 -14.64
CA ALA A 32 9.44 -4.44 -13.32
C ALA A 32 8.29 -3.76 -12.54
N ILE A 33 7.46 -2.96 -13.22
CA ILE A 33 6.28 -2.31 -12.64
C ILE A 33 5.25 -3.36 -12.20
N GLU A 34 4.97 -4.35 -13.04
CA GLU A 34 4.01 -5.41 -12.75
C GLU A 34 4.46 -6.25 -11.55
N THR A 35 5.71 -6.73 -11.57
CA THR A 35 6.28 -7.47 -10.44
C THR A 35 6.26 -6.65 -9.15
N ALA A 36 6.68 -5.38 -9.21
CA ALA A 36 6.67 -4.51 -8.03
C ALA A 36 5.26 -4.26 -7.49
N THR A 37 4.25 -4.15 -8.38
CA THR A 37 2.86 -3.88 -7.98
C THR A 37 2.30 -4.98 -7.08
N PHE A 38 2.68 -6.23 -7.34
CA PHE A 38 2.28 -7.40 -6.57
C PHE A 38 3.29 -7.81 -5.49
N SER A 39 4.41 -7.11 -5.38
CA SER A 39 5.42 -7.37 -4.36
C SER A 39 5.01 -6.83 -2.99
N GLN A 40 5.51 -7.47 -1.94
CA GLN A 40 5.23 -7.09 -0.57
C GLN A 40 5.67 -5.65 -0.29
N ALA A 41 4.76 -4.82 0.20
CA ALA A 41 5.06 -3.47 0.63
C ALA A 41 5.47 -3.45 2.12
N PRO A 42 6.40 -2.55 2.52
CA PRO A 42 6.86 -2.46 3.91
C PRO A 42 5.76 -2.20 4.94
N ARG A 43 4.70 -1.49 4.54
CA ARG A 43 3.58 -1.07 5.40
C ARG A 43 2.33 -0.75 4.58
N TYR A 44 1.22 -0.46 5.26
CA TYR A 44 0.06 0.14 4.62
C TYR A 44 0.22 1.67 4.53
N TYR A 45 0.02 2.23 3.33
CA TYR A 45 0.12 3.68 3.10
C TYR A 45 -1.24 4.35 3.25
N VAL A 46 -1.86 4.19 4.41
CA VAL A 46 -3.12 4.83 4.78
C VAL A 46 -2.98 5.49 6.14
N ASP A 47 -3.74 6.55 6.34
CA ASP A 47 -3.83 7.24 7.62
C ASP A 47 -4.50 6.35 8.69
N VAL A 48 -4.01 6.40 9.93
CA VAL A 48 -4.48 5.53 11.03
C VAL A 48 -5.92 5.86 11.40
N ASP A 49 -6.28 7.14 11.54
CA ASP A 49 -7.65 7.56 11.90
C ASP A 49 -8.65 7.23 10.80
N TYR A 50 -8.21 7.35 9.54
CA TYR A 50 -9.00 6.90 8.40
C TYR A 50 -9.20 5.38 8.39
N ALA A 51 -8.13 4.62 8.64
CA ALA A 51 -8.21 3.17 8.73
C ALA A 51 -9.12 2.70 9.86
N TYR A 52 -8.99 3.29 11.04
CA TYR A 52 -9.81 2.97 12.21
C TYR A 52 -11.30 3.15 11.92
N ARG A 53 -11.70 4.32 11.40
CA ARG A 53 -13.09 4.58 10.99
C ARG A 53 -13.59 3.58 9.98
N ARG A 54 -12.76 3.21 9.00
CA ARG A 54 -13.13 2.25 7.96
C ARG A 54 -13.32 0.84 8.51
N ILE A 55 -12.49 0.41 9.44
CA ILE A 55 -12.59 -0.90 10.08
C ILE A 55 -13.83 -0.98 10.97
N ILE A 56 -14.17 0.09 11.70
CA ILE A 56 -15.43 0.17 12.46
C ILE A 56 -16.63 0.03 11.52
N ASP A 57 -16.65 0.80 10.42
CA ASP A 57 -17.74 0.76 9.45
C ASP A 57 -17.93 -0.63 8.85
N MET A 58 -16.82 -1.29 8.48
CA MET A 58 -16.84 -2.68 7.97
C MET A 58 -17.34 -3.67 9.03
N ARG A 59 -16.94 -3.52 10.30
CA ARG A 59 -17.43 -4.38 11.40
C ARG A 59 -18.92 -4.21 11.66
N LYS A 60 -19.43 -2.98 11.63
CA LYS A 60 -20.84 -2.67 11.93
C LYS A 60 -21.77 -3.06 10.79
N SER A 61 -21.38 -2.75 9.55
CA SER A 61 -22.25 -2.91 8.39
C SER A 61 -22.07 -4.25 7.67
N GLY A 62 -20.94 -4.94 7.88
CA GLY A 62 -20.52 -6.09 7.08
C GLY A 62 -20.18 -5.75 5.63
N LYS A 63 -20.25 -4.46 5.23
CA LYS A 63 -20.06 -4.04 3.84
C LYS A 63 -18.59 -3.91 3.51
N THR A 64 -18.21 -4.38 2.33
CA THR A 64 -16.87 -4.17 1.77
C THR A 64 -16.89 -3.10 0.68
N PRO A 65 -15.76 -2.41 0.41
CA PRO A 65 -15.67 -1.48 -0.71
C PRO A 65 -16.06 -2.13 -2.05
N THR A 66 -16.68 -1.35 -2.94
CA THR A 66 -17.09 -1.82 -4.28
C THR A 66 -15.90 -1.94 -5.24
N ARG A 67 -14.98 -0.98 -5.19
CA ARG A 67 -13.78 -0.96 -6.06
C ARG A 67 -12.84 -2.11 -5.71
N ARG A 68 -12.47 -2.93 -6.69
CA ARG A 68 -11.63 -4.13 -6.53
C ARG A 68 -10.36 -3.90 -5.71
N MET A 69 -9.59 -2.86 -6.03
CA MET A 69 -8.33 -2.58 -5.31
C MET A 69 -8.56 -2.17 -3.87
N SER A 70 -9.51 -1.27 -3.63
CA SER A 70 -9.91 -0.87 -2.29
C SER A 70 -10.45 -2.05 -1.48
N ARG A 71 -11.25 -2.92 -2.10
CA ARG A 71 -11.75 -4.14 -1.46
C ARG A 71 -10.60 -5.02 -0.98
N ARG A 72 -9.62 -5.31 -1.86
CA ARG A 72 -8.45 -6.12 -1.50
C ARG A 72 -7.67 -5.53 -0.33
N LEU A 73 -7.35 -4.23 -0.40
CA LEU A 73 -6.64 -3.51 0.66
C LEU A 73 -7.37 -3.62 2.00
N TRP A 74 -8.66 -3.27 2.00
CA TRP A 74 -9.42 -3.18 3.24
C TRP A 74 -9.77 -4.54 3.82
N THR A 75 -10.04 -5.55 2.98
CA THR A 75 -10.21 -6.93 3.44
C THR A 75 -8.93 -7.46 4.09
N GLU A 76 -7.76 -7.16 3.53
CA GLU A 76 -6.50 -7.59 4.14
C GLU A 76 -6.24 -6.93 5.49
N ILE A 77 -6.39 -5.61 5.59
CA ILE A 77 -6.25 -4.89 6.85
C ILE A 77 -7.27 -5.43 7.87
N PHE A 78 -8.52 -5.61 7.47
CA PHE A 78 -9.57 -6.13 8.34
C PHE A 78 -9.22 -7.51 8.91
N ASN A 79 -8.76 -8.43 8.07
CA ASN A 79 -8.40 -9.78 8.51
C ASN A 79 -7.23 -9.73 9.51
N LYS A 80 -6.20 -8.93 9.23
CA LYS A 80 -5.05 -8.78 10.14
C LYS A 80 -5.42 -8.14 11.48
N VAL A 81 -6.27 -7.11 11.45
CA VAL A 81 -6.78 -6.49 12.68
C VAL A 81 -7.62 -7.49 13.47
N ALA A 82 -8.47 -8.29 12.82
CA ALA A 82 -9.25 -9.33 13.47
C ALA A 82 -8.35 -10.37 14.15
N VAL A 83 -7.30 -10.83 13.46
CA VAL A 83 -6.29 -11.74 14.05
C VAL A 83 -5.62 -11.08 15.25
N LYS A 84 -5.16 -9.82 15.13
CA LYS A 84 -4.48 -9.11 16.22
C LYS A 84 -5.35 -8.99 17.47
N VAL A 85 -6.62 -8.61 17.30
CA VAL A 85 -7.59 -8.50 18.40
C VAL A 85 -7.86 -9.86 19.04
N ALA A 86 -7.90 -10.94 18.26
CA ALA A 86 -8.10 -12.29 18.78
C ALA A 86 -6.88 -12.85 19.53
N THR A 87 -5.66 -12.50 19.10
CA THR A 87 -4.42 -13.05 19.68
C THR A 87 -3.82 -12.20 20.79
N SER A 88 -4.31 -10.97 21.01
CA SER A 88 -3.75 -10.03 21.99
C SER A 88 -4.83 -9.60 23.00
N PRO A 89 -5.02 -10.33 24.11
CA PRO A 89 -6.00 -9.96 25.13
C PRO A 89 -5.77 -8.55 25.65
N GLY A 90 -6.82 -7.73 25.70
CA GLY A 90 -6.77 -6.36 26.21
C GLY A 90 -6.31 -5.28 25.20
N ILE A 91 -5.93 -5.65 23.98
CA ILE A 91 -5.62 -4.65 22.94
C ILE A 91 -6.87 -3.88 22.55
N THR A 92 -6.77 -2.55 22.45
CA THR A 92 -7.87 -1.76 21.90
C THR A 92 -7.95 -1.95 20.38
N LEU A 93 -9.13 -1.75 19.79
CA LEU A 93 -9.26 -1.79 18.32
C LEU A 93 -8.37 -0.72 17.65
N LEU A 94 -8.21 0.45 18.27
CA LEU A 94 -7.36 1.51 17.74
C LEU A 94 -5.88 1.10 17.75
N ASP A 95 -5.41 0.49 18.83
CA ASP A 95 -4.03 0.00 18.92
C ASP A 95 -3.79 -1.13 17.91
N ALA A 96 -4.73 -2.07 17.78
CA ALA A 96 -4.65 -3.14 16.80
C ALA A 96 -4.56 -2.59 15.35
N VAL A 97 -5.36 -1.57 15.02
CA VAL A 97 -5.28 -0.88 13.73
C VAL A 97 -3.92 -0.19 13.56
N THR A 98 -3.47 0.55 14.57
CA THR A 98 -2.20 1.29 14.54
C THR A 98 -1.01 0.36 14.31
N GLU A 99 -0.99 -0.78 15.00
CA GLU A 99 0.00 -1.84 14.83
C GLU A 99 0.00 -2.41 13.42
N VAL A 100 -1.18 -2.81 12.91
CA VAL A 100 -1.29 -3.42 11.58
C VAL A 100 -0.86 -2.44 10.49
N ILE A 101 -1.33 -1.18 10.55
CA ILE A 101 -0.99 -0.17 9.54
C ILE A 101 0.50 0.17 9.55
N SER A 102 1.08 0.36 10.74
CA SER A 102 2.42 0.93 10.88
C SER A 102 3.55 -0.10 10.88
N ARG A 103 3.30 -1.31 11.38
CA ARG A 103 4.35 -2.31 11.67
C ARG A 103 4.27 -3.54 10.77
N GLU A 104 3.09 -3.87 10.26
CA GLU A 104 2.96 -5.05 9.42
C GLU A 104 3.20 -4.75 7.94
N LYS A 105 3.83 -5.72 7.27
CA LYS A 105 4.03 -5.67 5.82
C LYS A 105 2.71 -5.93 5.10
N ALA A 106 2.40 -5.08 4.12
CA ALA A 106 1.26 -5.24 3.24
C ALA A 106 1.59 -6.25 2.12
N SER A 107 0.65 -7.09 1.72
CA SER A 107 0.91 -8.12 0.69
C SER A 107 1.27 -7.53 -0.68
N ALA A 108 0.83 -6.29 -0.94
CA ALA A 108 1.06 -5.56 -2.18
C ALA A 108 1.11 -4.05 -1.91
N PHE A 109 1.50 -3.26 -2.91
CA PHE A 109 1.44 -1.79 -2.83
C PHE A 109 0.03 -1.21 -2.98
N PHE A 110 -0.96 -2.01 -3.40
CA PHE A 110 -2.36 -1.62 -3.59
C PHE A 110 -2.56 -0.37 -4.46
N ILE A 111 -1.69 -0.16 -5.44
CA ILE A 111 -1.80 0.91 -6.43
C ILE A 111 -2.46 0.39 -7.70
N THR A 112 -3.14 1.29 -8.43
CA THR A 112 -3.70 0.94 -9.74
C THR A 112 -2.57 0.85 -10.78
N PRO A 113 -2.72 0.01 -11.83
CA PRO A 113 -1.71 -0.09 -12.88
C PRO A 113 -1.36 1.26 -13.53
N GLY A 114 -2.37 2.09 -13.80
CA GLY A 114 -2.15 3.44 -14.36
C GLY A 114 -1.35 4.34 -13.43
N TYR A 115 -1.55 4.24 -12.11
CA TYR A 115 -0.76 5.00 -11.14
C TYR A 115 0.68 4.47 -11.03
N ALA A 116 0.87 3.15 -11.06
CA ALA A 116 2.19 2.51 -11.06
C ALA A 116 3.05 2.97 -12.26
N VAL A 117 2.45 3.01 -13.45
CA VAL A 117 3.09 3.54 -14.67
C VAL A 117 3.42 5.03 -14.52
N LYS A 118 2.52 5.82 -13.91
CA LYS A 118 2.76 7.26 -13.67
C LYS A 118 4.00 7.48 -12.79
N ILE A 119 4.13 6.74 -11.70
CA ILE A 119 5.30 6.83 -10.80
C ILE A 119 6.59 6.53 -11.57
N ALA A 120 6.64 5.40 -12.28
CA ALA A 120 7.83 4.97 -13.00
C ALA A 120 8.22 5.94 -14.13
N ARG A 121 7.25 6.44 -14.90
CA ARG A 121 7.50 7.45 -15.95
C ARG A 121 7.98 8.78 -15.37
N GLY A 122 7.41 9.20 -14.24
CA GLY A 122 7.84 10.40 -13.51
C GLY A 122 9.32 10.32 -13.14
N TYR A 123 9.73 9.19 -12.54
CA TYR A 123 11.12 8.92 -12.19
C TYR A 123 12.05 8.91 -13.40
N ASN A 124 11.69 8.22 -14.49
CA ASN A 124 12.52 8.15 -15.69
C ASN A 124 12.72 9.51 -16.36
N ARG A 125 11.71 10.39 -16.35
CA ARG A 125 11.85 11.78 -16.83
C ARG A 125 12.82 12.58 -15.96
N TYR A 126 12.66 12.51 -14.63
CA TYR A 126 13.58 13.16 -13.70
C TYR A 126 15.03 12.70 -13.90
N ARG A 127 15.25 11.38 -14.02
CA ARG A 127 16.58 10.80 -14.24
C ARG A 127 17.23 11.25 -15.55
N ARG A 128 16.47 11.44 -16.62
CA ARG A 128 17.00 11.93 -17.92
C ARG A 128 17.40 13.40 -17.87
N ASN A 129 16.70 14.21 -17.07
CA ASN A 129 16.91 15.65 -16.99
C ASN A 129 17.97 16.06 -15.95
N THR A 130 18.49 15.12 -15.17
CA THR A 130 19.54 15.38 -14.19
C THR A 130 20.86 14.83 -14.74
N PRO A 131 21.70 15.66 -15.40
CA PRO A 131 23.02 15.22 -15.84
C PRO A 131 23.84 14.79 -14.61
N ARG A 132 24.53 13.65 -14.74
CA ARG A 132 25.47 13.14 -13.74
C ARG A 132 26.74 13.97 -13.72
#